data_AF-A0A800DYY1-F1
#
_entry.id   AF-A0A800DYY1-F1
#
_cell.length_a   1.000
_cell.length_b   1.000
_cell.length_c   1.000
_cell.angle_alpha   90.00
_cell.angle_beta   90.00
_cell.angle_gamma   90.00
#
_symmetry.space_group_name_H-M   'P 1'
#
loop_
_entity.id
_entity.type
_entity.pdbx_description
1 polymer ?
#
loop_
_entity_poly.entity_id
_entity_poly.type
_entity_poly.pdbx_seq_one_letter_code
_entity_poly.pdbx_strand_id
1 'polypeptide(L)'
;MSILSGKKVLLGISGGIAAYKTATLVRGFVKAGAEVKVVLTTAAKDFITPLTLSTLSKNPVHSTFFDKEDENEMWNNHVDLGLWA
;
A
#
# COMPACT_ATOMS: atom_id res chain seq x y z
N MET A 1 18.91 -16.20 -1.03
CA MET A 1 17.57 -15.60 -0.83
C MET A 1 17.71 -14.10 -0.81
N SER A 2 16.69 -13.35 -1.26
CA SER A 2 16.71 -11.88 -1.15
C SER A 2 16.72 -11.43 0.31
N ILE A 3 17.35 -10.30 0.62
CA ILE A 3 17.28 -9.65 1.94
C ILE A 3 15.83 -9.29 2.35
N LEU A 4 14.94 -9.20 1.36
CA LEU A 4 13.52 -8.88 1.55
C LEU A 4 12.63 -10.12 1.80
N SER A 5 13.16 -11.34 1.69
CA SER A 5 12.37 -12.56 1.88
C SER A 5 11.80 -12.64 3.29
N GLY A 6 10.48 -12.79 3.42
CA GLY A 6 9.78 -12.83 4.72
C GLY A 6 9.71 -11.50 5.46
N LYS A 7 10.17 -10.40 4.84
CA LYS A 7 10.03 -9.05 5.42
C LYS A 7 8.63 -8.50 5.14
N LYS A 8 8.13 -7.73 6.10
CA LYS A 8 6.91 -6.94 5.95
C LYS A 8 7.31 -5.53 5.54
N VAL A 9 6.70 -5.01 4.48
CA VAL A 9 7.03 -3.71 3.90
C VAL A 9 5.76 -2.89 3.83
N LEU A 10 5.73 -1.78 4.56
CA LEU A 10 4.70 -0.76 4.43
C LEU A 10 5.17 0.30 3.42
N LEU A 11 4.51 0.38 2.27
CA LEU A 11 4.85 1.33 1.21
C LEU A 11 3.89 2.51 1.20
N GLY A 12 4.36 3.67 1.64
CA GLY A 12 3.64 4.95 1.52
C GLY A 12 3.89 5.62 0.16
N ILE A 13 2.82 6.05 -0.51
CA ILE A 13 2.86 6.67 -1.84
C ILE A 13 2.16 8.03 -1.81
N SER A 14 2.90 9.09 -2.17
CA SER A 14 2.41 10.47 -2.25
C SER A 14 2.11 10.93 -3.68
N GLY A 15 1.46 12.09 -3.83
CA GLY A 15 1.04 12.68 -5.11
C GLY A 15 2.19 13.28 -5.92
N GLY A 16 3.06 12.44 -6.46
CA GLY A 16 4.08 12.83 -7.43
C GLY A 16 3.93 12.06 -8.73
N ILE A 17 4.41 12.63 -9.84
CA ILE A 17 4.36 11.97 -11.15
C ILE A 17 5.03 10.60 -11.16
N ALA A 18 5.98 10.33 -10.26
CA ALA A 18 6.63 9.03 -10.13
C ALA A 18 5.73 7.91 -9.54
N ALA A 19 4.54 8.24 -9.02
CA ALA A 19 3.66 7.28 -8.35
C ALA A 19 3.26 6.11 -9.26
N TYR A 20 3.10 6.30 -10.57
CA TYR A 20 2.78 5.18 -11.49
C TYR A 20 3.86 4.08 -11.50
N LYS A 21 5.13 4.43 -11.23
CA LYS A 21 6.25 3.47 -11.22
C LYS A 21 6.18 2.53 -10.02
N THR A 22 5.40 2.88 -8.99
CA THR A 22 5.27 2.07 -7.77
C THR A 22 4.63 0.71 -8.04
N ALA A 23 3.82 0.56 -9.09
CA ALA A 23 3.29 -0.74 -9.50
C ALA A 23 4.41 -1.76 -9.77
N THR A 24 5.46 -1.34 -10.48
CA THR A 24 6.64 -2.18 -10.72
C THR A 24 7.42 -2.44 -9.44
N LEU A 25 7.52 -1.44 -8.55
CA LEU A 25 8.20 -1.57 -7.26
C LEU A 25 7.52 -2.63 -6.36
N VAL A 26 6.20 -2.55 -6.20
CA VAL A 26 5.40 -3.52 -5.44
C VAL A 26 5.61 -4.93 -5.99
N ARG A 27 5.49 -5.11 -7.31
CA ARG A 27 5.73 -6.41 -7.95
C ARG A 27 7.16 -6.93 -7.70
N GLY A 28 8.14 -6.03 -7.68
CA GLY A 28 9.54 -6.36 -7.36
C GLY A 28 9.71 -6.87 -5.92
N PHE A 29 9.11 -6.18 -4.95
CA PHE A 29 9.15 -6.60 -3.54
C PHE A 29 8.46 -7.94 -3.31
N VAL A 30 7.27 -8.14 -3.88
CA VAL A 30 6.54 -9.42 -3.78
C VAL A 30 7.35 -10.55 -4.42
N LYS A 31 7.95 -10.33 -5.61
CA LYS A 31 8.82 -11.32 -6.26
C LYS A 31 10.06 -11.64 -5.41
N ALA A 32 10.55 -10.66 -4.64
CA ALA A 32 11.65 -10.82 -3.71
C ALA A 32 11.25 -11.54 -2.40
N GLY A 33 9.98 -11.92 -2.24
CA GLY A 33 9.47 -12.66 -1.08
C GLY A 33 8.99 -11.78 0.08
N ALA A 34 8.83 -10.46 -0.14
CA ALA A 34 8.28 -9.57 0.87
C ALA A 34 6.75 -9.60 0.88
N GLU A 35 6.17 -9.40 2.05
CA GLU A 35 4.75 -9.12 2.25
C GLU A 35 4.57 -7.59 2.22
N VAL A 36 3.73 -7.08 1.32
CA VAL A 36 3.65 -5.63 1.05
C VAL A 36 2.25 -5.12 1.37
N LYS A 37 2.16 -4.09 2.21
CA LYS A 37 0.95 -3.28 2.40
C LYS A 37 1.21 -1.88 1.88
N VAL A 38 0.17 -1.23 1.34
CA VAL A 38 0.32 0.05 0.67
C VAL A 38 -0.63 1.10 1.26
N VAL A 39 -0.11 2.31 1.47
CA VAL A 39 -0.88 3.48 1.86
C VAL A 39 -0.71 4.55 0.79
N LEU A 40 -1.81 5.12 0.31
CA LEU A 40 -1.83 6.19 -0.69
C LEU A 40 -2.32 7.49 -0.08
N THR A 41 -1.70 8.60 -0.44
CA THR A 41 -2.38 9.90 -0.27
C THR A 41 -3.53 10.04 -1.27
N THR A 42 -4.52 10.88 -0.97
CA THR A 42 -5.62 11.18 -1.90
C THR A 42 -5.10 11.68 -3.26
N ALA A 43 -4.09 12.56 -3.26
CA ALA A 43 -3.46 13.08 -4.48
C ALA A 43 -2.69 12.02 -5.30
N ALA A 44 -2.28 10.91 -4.69
CA ALA A 44 -1.62 9.83 -5.43
C ALA A 44 -2.59 9.07 -6.35
N LYS A 45 -3.91 9.09 -6.05
CA LYS A 45 -4.94 8.39 -6.81
C LYS A 45 -5.03 8.86 -8.27
N ASP A 46 -4.65 10.11 -8.53
CA ASP A 46 -4.64 10.69 -9.88
C ASP A 46 -3.55 10.07 -10.78
N PHE A 47 -2.52 9.47 -10.19
CA PHE A 47 -1.37 8.91 -10.91
C PHE A 47 -1.33 7.37 -10.88
N ILE A 48 -1.94 6.75 -9.88
CA ILE A 48 -1.98 5.29 -9.73
C ILE A 48 -3.24 4.87 -8.95
N THR A 49 -3.90 3.81 -9.42
CA THR A 49 -5.17 3.38 -8.80
C THR A 49 -4.95 2.46 -7.60
N PRO A 50 -5.79 2.57 -6.54
CA PRO A 50 -5.78 1.61 -5.44
C PRO A 50 -6.00 0.16 -5.89
N LEU A 51 -6.85 -0.07 -6.90
CA LEU A 51 -7.13 -1.41 -7.44
C LEU A 51 -5.89 -2.08 -8.04
N THR A 52 -5.07 -1.32 -8.78
CA THR A 52 -3.81 -1.85 -9.32
C THR A 52 -2.87 -2.27 -8.19
N LEU A 53 -2.73 -1.43 -7.17
CA LEU A 53 -1.82 -1.69 -6.05
C LEU A 53 -2.31 -2.81 -5.14
N SER A 54 -3.62 -2.94 -4.92
CA SER A 54 -4.19 -4.04 -4.12
C SER A 54 -4.02 -5.38 -4.81
N THR A 55 -4.23 -5.43 -6.12
CA THR A 55 -4.02 -6.64 -6.93
C THR A 55 -2.56 -7.10 -6.89
N LEU A 56 -1.62 -6.16 -7.03
CA LEU A 56 -0.18 -6.48 -7.07
C LEU A 56 0.39 -6.84 -5.70
N SER A 57 -0.07 -6.17 -4.63
CA SER A 57 0.39 -6.41 -3.26
C SER A 57 -0.35 -7.57 -2.57
N LYS A 58 -1.49 -7.99 -3.12
CA LYS A 58 -2.43 -8.96 -2.52
C LYS A 58 -2.98 -8.51 -1.16
N ASN A 59 -3.01 -7.21 -0.92
CA ASN A 59 -3.49 -6.59 0.32
C ASN A 59 -4.39 -5.40 -0.01
N PRO A 60 -5.32 -5.01 0.89
CA PRO A 60 -6.04 -3.75 0.77
C PRO A 60 -5.10 -2.55 0.70
N VAL A 61 -5.57 -1.48 0.07
CA VAL A 61 -4.85 -0.22 -0.07
C VAL A 61 -5.60 0.85 0.70
N HIS A 62 -4.96 1.39 1.73
CA HIS A 62 -5.57 2.43 2.56
C HIS A 62 -5.25 3.81 1.99
N SER A 63 -6.19 4.75 2.08
CA SER A 63 -5.97 6.09 1.49
C SER A 63 -6.57 7.28 2.23
N THR A 64 -7.45 7.01 3.18
CA THR A 64 -8.09 8.00 4.03
C THR A 64 -8.02 7.53 5.48
N PHE A 65 -8.14 8.46 6.42
CA PHE A 65 -8.09 8.10 7.84
C PHE A 65 -9.36 7.34 8.28
N PHE A 66 -10.51 7.69 7.70
CA PHE A 66 -11.78 6.99 7.88
C PHE A 66 -12.21 6.38 6.56
N ASP A 67 -12.71 5.14 6.58
CA ASP A 67 -13.43 4.58 5.44
C ASP A 67 -14.89 5.02 5.52
N LYS A 68 -15.34 5.75 4.50
CA LYS A 68 -16.70 6.32 4.44
C LYS A 68 -17.74 5.32 3.92
N GLU A 69 -17.32 4.09 3.61
CA GLU A 69 -18.16 3.07 2.99
C GLU A 69 -18.77 2.08 3.99
N ASP A 70 -18.29 2.04 5.24
CA ASP A 70 -18.86 1.18 6.29
C ASP A 70 -19.84 1.98 7.17
N GLU A 71 -21.02 1.39 7.43
CA GLU A 71 -22.02 1.92 8.38
C GLU A 71 -21.48 2.04 9.82
N ASN A 72 -20.41 1.30 10.12
CA ASN A 72 -19.60 1.47 11.32
C ASN A 72 -18.31 2.16 10.88
N GLU A 73 -18.09 3.42 11.26
CA GLU A 73 -16.87 4.17 10.94
C GLU A 73 -15.61 3.39 11.34
N MET A 74 -15.06 2.62 10.41
CA MET A 74 -13.77 1.97 10.59
C MET A 74 -12.69 2.99 10.23
N TRP A 75 -11.74 3.15 11.15
CA TRP A 75 -10.59 4.03 10.95
C TRP A 75 -9.36 3.21 10.57
N ASN A 76 -8.57 3.74 9.64
CA ASN A 76 -7.34 3.13 9.18
C ASN A 76 -6.23 3.32 10.22
N ASN A 77 -6.01 2.29 11.05
CA ASN A 77 -5.07 2.35 12.17
C ASN A 77 -3.60 2.33 11.72
N HIS A 78 -3.00 3.52 11.65
CA HIS A 78 -1.59 3.68 11.33
C HIS A 78 -0.63 3.10 12.38
N VAL A 79 -1.05 2.94 13.64
CA VAL A 79 -0.25 2.27 14.69
C VAL A 79 -0.17 0.77 14.39
N ASP A 80 -1.28 0.12 14.06
CA ASP A 80 -1.28 -1.30 13.69
C ASP A 80 -0.47 -1.57 12.42
N LEU A 81 -0.54 -0.66 11.45
CA LEU A 81 0.30 -0.74 10.25
C LEU A 81 1.79 -0.60 10.58
N GLY A 82 2.13 0.29 11.52
CA GLY A 82 3.50 0.48 11.99
C GLY A 82 4.03 -0.69 12.84
N LEU A 83 3.20 -1.31 13.68
CA LEU A 83 3.55 -2.51 14.44
C LEU A 83 3.63 -3.76 13.54
N TRP A 84 2.89 -3.77 12.44
CA TRP A 84 2.92 -4.87 11.49
C TRP A 84 4.23 -4.90 10.69
N ALA A 85 4.74 -3.75 10.23
CA ALA A 85 5.92 -3.65 9.36
C ALA A 85 7.24 -3.67 10.16
#